data_AF-A0A7S4IPC5-F1
#
_entry.id   AF-A0A7S4IPC5-F1
#
_cell.length_a   1.000
_cell.length_b   1.000
_cell.length_c   1.000
_cell.angle_alpha   90.00
_cell.angle_beta   90.00
_cell.angle_gamma   90.00
#
_symmetry.space_group_name_H-M   'P 1'
#
loop_
_entity.id
_entity.type
_entity.pdbx_description
1 polymer ?
#
loop_
_entity_poly.entity_id
_entity_poly.type
_entity_poly.pdbx_seq_one_letter_code
_entity_poly.pdbx_strand_id
1 'polypeptide(L)'
;MFKRSYKKDVVRLLGEDALSGSSLTSREGETVHFLVTEKKMENFVRHCNRIESVLDPVKTINEYTDHTTEHYARINLALAADTDGLAKFSDYIPQLRAAIYSKPLFDDGRVYRGVDLSPLEVSEMERLQRFFIPSFTSTSIDSKRAYKKDTMMVINLPYACRNACSITESLSRFHNEEREVLLACYSAFRLERVEQDGTTKVLSLYLDEHLSSLDTLAHNGEW
;
A
#
# COMPACT_ATOMS: atom_id res chain seq x y z
N MET A 1 2.94 13.01 -3.45
CA MET A 1 1.96 11.92 -3.64
C MET A 1 0.84 12.37 -4.60
N PHE A 2 0.54 11.57 -5.63
CA PHE A 2 -0.27 11.94 -6.81
C PHE A 2 -1.69 12.43 -6.47
N LYS A 3 -2.12 13.50 -7.13
CA LYS A 3 -3.55 13.68 -7.46
C LYS A 3 -3.82 12.65 -8.56
N ARG A 4 -4.87 11.80 -8.46
CA ARG A 4 -5.28 10.78 -9.46
C ARG A 4 -4.19 10.49 -10.50
N SER A 5 -3.36 9.45 -10.33
CA SER A 5 -2.29 9.17 -11.28
C SER A 5 -2.86 9.07 -12.69
N TYR A 6 -2.47 10.02 -13.53
CA TYR A 6 -2.84 10.02 -14.93
C TYR A 6 -1.93 9.02 -15.63
N LYS A 7 -2.42 8.40 -16.71
CA LYS A 7 -1.61 7.50 -17.56
C LYS A 7 -0.22 8.08 -17.87
N LYS A 8 -0.12 9.40 -18.05
CA LYS A 8 1.14 10.13 -18.28
C LYS A 8 2.15 9.97 -17.14
N ASP A 9 1.71 9.99 -15.88
CA ASP A 9 2.60 9.82 -14.73
C ASP A 9 3.14 8.39 -14.66
N VAL A 10 2.30 7.40 -14.93
CA VAL A 10 2.72 6.00 -14.94
C VAL A 10 3.74 5.75 -16.05
N VAL A 11 3.46 6.25 -17.26
CA VAL A 11 4.40 6.16 -18.39
C VAL A 11 5.71 6.87 -18.08
N ARG A 12 5.67 8.07 -17.48
CA ARG A 12 6.88 8.80 -17.08
C ARG A 12 7.74 8.01 -16.08
N LEU A 13 7.11 7.33 -15.13
CA LEU A 13 7.80 6.68 -14.00
C LEU A 13 8.27 5.25 -14.31
N LEU A 14 7.52 4.53 -15.15
CA LEU A 14 7.73 3.11 -15.42
C LEU A 14 8.09 2.78 -16.87
N GLY A 15 7.85 3.71 -17.81
CA GLY A 15 8.08 3.55 -19.25
C GLY A 15 6.79 3.36 -20.06
N GLU A 16 6.90 3.38 -21.39
CA GLU A 16 5.74 3.33 -22.31
C GLU A 16 4.92 2.04 -22.20
N ASP A 17 5.58 0.91 -21.94
CA ASP A 17 4.94 -0.40 -21.83
C ASP A 17 4.41 -0.72 -20.42
N ALA A 18 4.51 0.22 -19.47
CA ALA A 18 4.26 -0.04 -18.06
C ALA A 18 2.83 -0.50 -17.72
N LEU A 19 1.88 -0.18 -18.59
CA LEU A 19 0.47 -0.52 -18.44
C LEU A 19 0.03 -1.65 -19.40
N SER A 20 0.94 -2.19 -20.20
CA SER A 20 0.63 -3.30 -21.11
C SER A 20 0.20 -4.52 -20.30
N GLY A 21 -1.01 -5.02 -20.56
CA GLY A 21 -1.60 -6.13 -19.80
C GLY A 21 -2.08 -5.78 -18.39
N SER A 22 -1.99 -4.51 -17.97
CA SER A 22 -2.43 -4.08 -16.64
C SER A 22 -3.94 -3.84 -16.58
N SER A 23 -4.57 -4.25 -15.48
CA SER A 23 -5.99 -3.97 -15.18
C SER A 23 -6.23 -2.57 -14.59
N LEU A 24 -5.18 -1.75 -14.43
CA LEU A 24 -5.27 -0.48 -13.72
C LEU A 24 -5.97 0.64 -14.49
N THR A 25 -6.11 0.57 -15.81
CA THR A 25 -6.64 1.71 -16.58
C THR A 25 -8.16 1.67 -16.70
N SER A 26 -8.80 2.85 -16.62
CA SER A 26 -10.20 3.00 -17.02
C SER A 26 -10.41 2.52 -18.47
N ARG A 27 -11.67 2.22 -18.85
CA ARG A 27 -12.01 1.80 -20.23
C ARG A 27 -11.56 2.81 -21.29
N GLU A 28 -11.44 4.08 -20.92
CA GLU A 28 -10.99 5.19 -21.78
C GLU A 28 -9.45 5.39 -21.71
N GLY A 29 -8.76 4.67 -20.82
CA GLY A 29 -7.30 4.65 -20.74
C GLY A 29 -6.67 5.88 -20.07
N GLU A 30 -7.46 6.83 -19.57
CA GLU A 30 -6.91 8.11 -19.06
C GLU A 30 -6.61 8.09 -17.54
N THR A 31 -7.38 7.32 -16.77
CA THR A 31 -7.27 7.26 -15.30
C THR A 31 -6.74 5.90 -14.86
N VAL A 32 -5.81 5.90 -13.90
CA VAL A 32 -5.26 4.70 -13.26
C VAL A 32 -5.94 4.50 -11.92
N HIS A 33 -6.65 3.39 -11.76
CA HIS A 33 -7.33 2.96 -10.55
C HIS A 33 -6.45 1.97 -9.79
N PHE A 34 -6.09 2.27 -8.56
CA PHE A 34 -5.32 1.38 -7.68
C PHE A 34 -6.29 0.43 -6.98
N LEU A 35 -6.88 -0.48 -7.76
CA LEU A 35 -7.86 -1.43 -7.24
C LEU A 35 -7.23 -2.34 -6.20
N VAL A 36 -8.01 -2.60 -5.16
CA VAL A 36 -7.73 -3.65 -4.19
C VAL A 36 -7.95 -5.02 -4.82
N THR A 37 -7.36 -6.06 -4.26
CA THR A 37 -7.34 -7.39 -4.87
C THR A 37 -7.76 -8.48 -3.88
N GLU A 38 -8.37 -9.56 -4.37
CA GLU A 38 -8.77 -10.73 -3.56
C GLU A 38 -7.61 -11.71 -3.32
N LYS A 39 -6.56 -11.62 -4.15
CA LYS A 39 -5.38 -12.48 -4.12
C LYS A 39 -4.13 -11.70 -4.49
N LYS A 40 -2.98 -12.21 -4.05
CA LYS A 40 -1.69 -11.71 -4.52
C LYS A 40 -1.58 -11.96 -6.02
N MET A 41 -1.16 -10.94 -6.76
CA MET A 41 -1.17 -11.01 -8.23
C MET A 41 0.05 -11.79 -8.75
N GLU A 42 -0.05 -12.27 -9.99
CA GLU A 42 0.84 -13.29 -10.53
C GLU A 42 2.31 -12.83 -10.58
N ASN A 43 2.57 -11.61 -11.06
CA ASN A 43 3.93 -11.13 -11.22
C ASN A 43 4.58 -10.83 -9.87
N PHE A 44 3.81 -10.36 -8.88
CA PHE A 44 4.27 -10.28 -7.50
C PHE A 44 4.65 -11.67 -6.95
N VAL A 45 3.79 -12.67 -7.11
CA VAL A 45 4.06 -14.04 -6.65
C VAL A 45 5.33 -14.58 -7.31
N ARG A 46 5.47 -14.36 -8.62
CA ARG A 46 6.60 -14.83 -9.42
C ARG A 46 7.94 -14.16 -9.05
N HIS A 47 7.94 -12.85 -8.81
CA HIS A 47 9.17 -12.06 -8.71
C HIS A 47 9.50 -11.58 -7.30
N CYS A 48 8.50 -11.36 -6.45
CA CYS A 48 8.64 -10.57 -5.21
C CYS A 48 8.11 -11.28 -3.95
N ASN A 49 7.39 -12.41 -4.05
CA ASN A 49 6.81 -13.10 -2.89
C ASN A 49 7.78 -14.04 -2.16
N ARG A 50 9.06 -13.71 -2.13
CA ARG A 50 10.08 -14.46 -1.39
C ARG A 50 10.39 -13.81 -0.06
N ILE A 51 10.80 -14.61 0.92
CA ILE A 51 11.29 -14.13 2.20
C ILE A 51 12.79 -13.90 2.06
N GLU A 52 13.26 -12.70 2.38
CA GLU A 52 14.69 -12.37 2.42
C GLU A 52 15.13 -11.98 3.82
N SER A 53 16.40 -12.22 4.12
CA SER A 53 17.07 -11.58 5.24
C SER A 53 17.40 -10.13 4.87
N VAL A 54 17.11 -9.18 5.74
CA VAL A 54 17.50 -7.78 5.53
C VAL A 54 18.88 -7.53 6.15
N LEU A 55 19.84 -7.08 5.33
CA LEU A 55 21.19 -6.75 5.79
C LEU A 55 21.23 -5.40 6.52
N ASP A 56 20.56 -4.40 5.96
CA ASP A 56 20.48 -3.05 6.50
C ASP A 56 19.05 -2.50 6.37
N PRO A 57 18.16 -2.78 7.35
CA PRO A 57 16.77 -2.35 7.28
C PRO A 57 16.62 -0.83 7.29
N VAL A 58 17.58 -0.12 7.88
CA VAL A 58 17.55 1.35 7.97
C VAL A 58 17.80 1.94 6.59
N LYS A 59 18.82 1.48 5.88
CA LYS A 59 19.11 1.93 4.52
C LYS A 59 17.94 1.66 3.56
N THR A 60 17.39 0.45 3.60
CA THR A 60 16.28 0.08 2.71
C THR A 60 15.05 0.96 2.93
N ILE A 61 14.65 1.18 4.19
CA ILE A 61 13.51 2.07 4.50
C ILE A 61 13.80 3.52 4.10
N ASN A 62 15.00 4.04 4.39
CA ASN A 62 15.39 5.40 4.00
C ASN A 62 15.28 5.61 2.49
N GLU A 63 15.79 4.67 1.69
CA GLU A 63 15.71 4.73 0.22
C GLU A 63 14.26 4.77 -0.28
N TYR A 64 13.36 4.02 0.38
CA TYR A 64 11.94 4.06 0.04
C TYR A 64 11.32 5.41 0.40
N THR A 65 11.51 5.90 1.62
CA THR A 65 10.90 7.15 2.10
C THR A 65 11.54 8.44 1.54
N ASP A 66 12.61 8.33 0.75
CA ASP A 66 13.26 9.49 0.15
C ASP A 66 12.41 10.07 -1.00
N HIS A 67 11.80 11.23 -0.73
CA HIS A 67 10.98 11.95 -1.69
C HIS A 67 11.76 12.53 -2.89
N THR A 68 13.10 12.54 -2.88
CA THR A 68 13.90 13.16 -3.95
C THR A 68 14.09 12.28 -5.19
N THR A 69 13.95 10.96 -5.05
CA THR A 69 14.24 9.98 -6.12
C THR A 69 12.98 9.41 -6.79
N GLU A 70 11.79 9.75 -6.27
CA GLU A 70 10.50 9.15 -6.64
C GLU A 70 10.48 7.62 -6.53
N HIS A 71 11.38 7.01 -5.75
CA HIS A 71 11.54 5.55 -5.69
C HIS A 71 10.28 4.87 -5.14
N TYR A 72 9.70 5.38 -4.05
CA TYR A 72 8.42 4.89 -3.51
C TYR A 72 7.31 4.89 -4.57
N ALA A 73 7.25 5.93 -5.41
CA ALA A 73 6.21 6.09 -6.41
C ALA A 73 6.33 5.00 -7.48
N ARG A 74 7.55 4.76 -7.96
CA ARG A 74 7.84 3.72 -8.95
C ARG A 74 7.50 2.32 -8.43
N ILE A 75 7.88 2.01 -7.19
CA ILE A 75 7.58 0.70 -6.58
C ILE A 75 6.07 0.50 -6.42
N ASN A 76 5.37 1.48 -5.83
CA ASN A 76 3.95 1.34 -5.56
C ASN A 76 3.12 1.26 -6.84
N LEU A 77 3.51 2.00 -7.88
CA LEU A 77 2.90 1.90 -9.20
C LEU A 77 3.18 0.54 -9.84
N ALA A 78 4.40 0.02 -9.76
CA ALA A 78 4.73 -1.29 -10.32
C ALA A 78 3.95 -2.41 -9.63
N LEU A 79 3.85 -2.37 -8.29
CA LEU A 79 3.06 -3.31 -7.49
C LEU A 79 1.57 -3.26 -7.84
N ALA A 80 1.02 -2.06 -8.02
CA ALA A 80 -0.36 -1.91 -8.44
C ALA A 80 -0.58 -2.42 -9.86
N ALA A 81 0.36 -2.16 -10.77
CA ALA A 81 0.23 -2.52 -12.18
C ALA A 81 0.36 -4.03 -12.42
N ASP A 82 1.18 -4.68 -11.60
CA ASP A 82 1.55 -6.09 -11.67
C ASP A 82 1.87 -6.56 -13.09
N THR A 83 2.70 -5.79 -13.79
CA THR A 83 3.25 -6.17 -15.09
C THR A 83 4.63 -6.81 -14.93
N ASP A 84 5.19 -7.38 -15.99
CA ASP A 84 6.57 -7.90 -15.99
C ASP A 84 7.61 -6.84 -15.60
N GLY A 85 7.27 -5.54 -15.69
CA GLY A 85 8.09 -4.44 -15.19
C GLY A 85 8.42 -4.55 -13.70
N LEU A 86 7.63 -5.29 -12.92
CA LEU A 86 7.88 -5.56 -11.50
C LEU A 86 9.20 -6.32 -11.27
N ALA A 87 9.68 -7.10 -12.25
CA ALA A 87 10.95 -7.80 -12.18
C ALA A 87 12.15 -6.86 -11.90
N LYS A 88 12.06 -5.58 -12.30
CA LYS A 88 13.08 -4.55 -12.01
C LYS A 88 13.23 -4.25 -10.52
N PHE A 89 12.22 -4.56 -9.71
CA PHE A 89 12.19 -4.36 -8.27
C PHE A 89 12.19 -5.68 -7.50
N SER A 90 12.48 -6.80 -8.18
CA SER A 90 12.40 -8.15 -7.62
C SER A 90 13.32 -8.35 -6.42
N ASP A 91 14.46 -7.67 -6.35
CA ASP A 91 15.37 -7.71 -5.19
C ASP A 91 14.95 -6.74 -4.09
N TYR A 92 14.49 -5.55 -4.47
CA TYR A 92 14.22 -4.49 -3.50
C TYR A 92 12.92 -4.72 -2.70
N ILE A 93 11.85 -5.17 -3.35
CA ILE A 93 10.54 -5.35 -2.70
C ILE A 93 10.61 -6.38 -1.55
N PRO A 94 11.20 -7.58 -1.73
CA PRO A 94 11.41 -8.52 -0.62
C PRO A 94 12.25 -7.94 0.51
N GLN A 95 13.32 -7.20 0.20
CA GLN A 95 14.17 -6.57 1.21
C GLN A 95 13.40 -5.51 2.02
N LEU A 96 12.57 -4.69 1.36
CA LEU A 96 11.76 -3.69 2.05
C LEU A 96 10.70 -4.34 2.94
N ARG A 97 10.06 -5.43 2.48
CA ARG A 97 9.14 -6.22 3.33
C ARG A 97 9.87 -6.77 4.55
N ALA A 98 11.04 -7.39 4.35
CA ALA A 98 11.86 -7.91 5.44
C ALA A 98 12.32 -6.81 6.41
N ALA A 99 12.64 -5.62 5.90
CA ALA A 99 12.99 -4.45 6.71
C ALA A 99 11.84 -4.05 7.63
N ILE A 100 10.61 -3.95 7.11
CA ILE A 100 9.40 -3.65 7.88
C ILE A 100 9.17 -4.74 8.95
N TYR A 101 9.22 -6.02 8.56
CA TYR A 101 8.99 -7.15 9.48
C TYR A 101 10.03 -7.22 10.61
N SER A 102 11.25 -6.74 10.36
CA SER A 102 12.32 -6.68 11.37
C SER A 102 12.14 -5.56 12.40
N LYS A 103 11.20 -4.64 12.18
CA LYS A 103 10.92 -3.47 13.04
C LYS A 103 9.41 -3.38 13.35
N PRO A 104 8.82 -4.39 13.99
CA PRO A 104 7.39 -4.43 14.25
C PRO A 104 6.93 -3.22 15.07
N LEU A 105 5.72 -2.77 14.79
CA LEU A 105 5.07 -1.71 15.53
C LEU A 105 4.50 -2.27 16.85
N PHE A 106 5.05 -1.82 17.97
CA PHE A 106 4.61 -2.24 19.32
C PHE A 106 3.58 -1.31 19.97
N ASP A 107 3.11 -0.30 19.25
CA ASP A 107 2.01 0.55 19.71
C ASP A 107 0.67 -0.06 19.28
N ASP A 108 -0.29 -0.12 20.21
CA ASP A 108 -1.69 -0.34 19.86
C ASP A 108 -2.26 0.97 19.30
N GLY A 109 -2.83 0.92 18.11
CA GLY A 109 -3.19 2.18 17.48
C GLY A 109 -4.04 2.10 16.24
N ARG A 110 -4.65 3.26 16.00
CA ARG A 110 -5.21 3.65 14.73
C ARG A 110 -4.17 4.44 13.97
N VAL A 111 -4.01 4.10 12.70
CA VAL A 111 -3.25 4.91 11.74
C VAL A 111 -4.17 5.46 10.68
N TYR A 112 -3.76 6.57 10.08
CA TYR A 112 -4.58 7.40 9.22
C TYR A 112 -3.89 7.60 7.88
N ARG A 113 -4.65 7.49 6.79
CA ARG A 113 -4.15 7.79 5.45
C ARG A 113 -5.20 8.57 4.68
N GLY A 114 -4.84 9.79 4.29
CA GLY A 114 -5.57 10.50 3.26
C GLY A 114 -5.18 9.99 1.88
N VAL A 115 -6.17 9.63 1.07
CA VAL A 115 -5.99 9.17 -0.31
C VAL A 115 -7.15 9.68 -1.17
N ASP A 116 -6.88 9.93 -2.45
CA ASP A 116 -7.95 10.21 -3.41
C ASP A 116 -8.43 8.87 -3.99
N LEU A 117 -9.68 8.47 -3.70
CA LEU A 117 -10.28 7.24 -4.23
C LEU A 117 -11.45 7.54 -5.14
N SER A 118 -11.47 6.89 -6.31
CA SER A 118 -12.62 6.91 -7.20
C SER A 118 -13.80 6.13 -6.62
N PRO A 119 -15.04 6.42 -7.04
CA PRO A 119 -16.21 5.62 -6.67
C PRO A 119 -16.06 4.14 -6.99
N LEU A 120 -15.34 3.80 -8.06
CA LEU A 120 -15.06 2.41 -8.45
C LEU A 120 -14.16 1.70 -7.44
N GLU A 121 -13.09 2.36 -6.99
CA GLU A 121 -12.17 1.79 -5.99
C GLU A 121 -12.89 1.55 -4.66
N VAL A 122 -13.74 2.50 -4.22
CA VAL A 122 -14.54 2.33 -3.01
C VAL A 122 -15.56 1.19 -3.16
N SER A 123 -16.28 1.15 -4.28
CA SER A 123 -17.26 0.09 -4.55
C SER A 123 -16.59 -1.29 -4.58
N GLU A 124 -15.36 -1.41 -5.04
CA GLU A 124 -14.63 -2.67 -5.06
C GLU A 124 -14.20 -3.10 -3.66
N MET A 125 -13.76 -2.16 -2.81
CA MET A 125 -13.51 -2.42 -1.39
C MET A 125 -14.79 -2.89 -0.67
N GLU A 126 -15.93 -2.25 -0.95
CA GLU A 126 -17.24 -2.64 -0.41
C GLU A 126 -17.70 -4.00 -0.94
N ARG A 127 -17.44 -4.32 -2.22
CA ARG A 127 -17.78 -5.62 -2.80
C ARG A 127 -16.97 -6.75 -2.17
N LEU A 128 -15.66 -6.55 -2.01
CA LEU A 128 -14.76 -7.57 -1.51
C LEU A 128 -14.86 -7.77 0.00
N GLN A 129 -15.11 -6.71 0.78
CA GLN A 129 -15.11 -6.67 2.26
C GLN A 129 -13.79 -7.07 2.93
N ARG A 130 -13.02 -7.97 2.33
CA ARG A 130 -11.66 -8.35 2.68
C ARG A 130 -10.83 -8.32 1.42
N PHE A 131 -9.70 -7.64 1.47
CA PHE A 131 -8.88 -7.42 0.27
C PHE A 131 -7.43 -7.14 0.63
N PHE A 132 -6.54 -7.34 -0.32
CA PHE A 132 -5.17 -6.88 -0.28
C PHE A 132 -5.03 -5.51 -0.93
N ILE A 133 -4.18 -4.66 -0.36
CA ILE A 133 -3.66 -3.48 -1.04
C ILE A 133 -2.30 -3.86 -1.63
N PRO A 134 -2.13 -3.89 -2.97
CA PRO A 134 -0.89 -4.33 -3.60
C PRO A 134 0.33 -3.47 -3.24
N SER A 135 0.14 -2.15 -3.07
CA SER A 135 1.22 -1.21 -2.78
C SER A 135 1.60 -1.19 -1.29
N PHE A 136 2.81 -0.71 -0.99
CA PHE A 136 3.14 -0.31 0.38
C PHE A 136 2.28 0.89 0.79
N THR A 137 1.80 0.90 2.03
CA THR A 137 0.83 1.91 2.49
C THR A 137 1.45 2.79 3.57
N SER A 138 1.85 4.00 3.18
CA SER A 138 2.26 5.06 4.12
C SER A 138 1.03 5.60 4.86
N THR A 139 1.13 5.65 6.19
CA THR A 139 0.08 6.12 7.09
C THR A 139 0.69 7.03 8.16
N SER A 140 -0.13 7.70 8.97
CA SER A 140 0.33 8.48 10.12
C SER A 140 -0.42 8.06 11.37
N ILE A 141 0.24 8.08 12.53
CA ILE A 141 -0.44 7.93 13.83
C ILE A 141 -1.25 9.18 14.24
N ASP A 142 -1.11 10.29 13.52
CA ASP A 142 -1.84 11.53 13.77
C ASP A 142 -2.77 11.87 12.61
N SER A 143 -4.08 11.83 12.86
CA SER A 143 -5.11 12.12 11.86
C SER A 143 -5.01 13.54 11.28
N LYS A 144 -4.43 14.49 12.01
CA LYS A 144 -4.25 15.88 11.53
C LYS A 144 -3.08 16.01 10.57
N ARG A 145 -2.17 15.03 10.56
CA ARG A 145 -0.98 14.99 9.71
C ARG A 145 -1.16 14.08 8.50
N ALA A 146 -2.18 13.22 8.52
CA ALA A 146 -2.64 12.58 7.31
C ALA A 146 -3.04 13.64 6.26
N TYR A 147 -2.63 13.42 5.01
CA TYR A 147 -2.91 14.36 3.93
C TYR A 147 -4.42 14.61 3.81
N LYS A 148 -4.82 15.87 3.58
CA LYS A 148 -6.21 16.21 3.32
C LYS A 148 -6.57 15.81 1.89
N LYS A 149 -7.34 14.74 1.74
CA LYS A 149 -7.77 14.13 0.47
C LYS A 149 -9.28 13.86 0.50
N ASP A 150 -9.84 13.40 -0.63
CA ASP A 150 -11.28 13.11 -0.69
C ASP A 150 -11.71 11.93 0.19
N THR A 151 -10.78 11.04 0.54
CA THR A 151 -11.03 9.86 1.37
C THR A 151 -9.98 9.75 2.48
N MET A 152 -10.46 9.45 3.69
CA MET A 152 -9.64 9.11 4.84
C MET A 152 -9.79 7.62 5.15
N MET A 153 -8.70 6.87 5.10
CA MET A 153 -8.63 5.52 5.64
C MET A 153 -8.22 5.60 7.11
N VAL A 154 -9.05 5.04 7.99
CA VAL A 154 -8.76 4.86 9.42
C VAL A 154 -8.51 3.38 9.63
N ILE A 155 -7.27 3.02 9.92
CA ILE A 155 -6.81 1.63 9.95
C ILE A 155 -6.52 1.25 11.40
N ASN A 156 -7.30 0.32 11.94
CA ASN A 156 -7.06 -0.34 13.21
C ASN A 156 -5.96 -1.39 13.02
N LEU A 157 -4.89 -1.30 13.81
CA LEU A 157 -3.78 -2.26 13.80
C LEU A 157 -3.90 -3.21 14.99
N PRO A 158 -3.56 -4.51 14.83
CA PRO A 158 -3.40 -5.40 15.97
C PRO A 158 -2.18 -4.98 16.81
N TYR A 159 -2.18 -5.36 18.08
CA TYR A 159 -1.02 -5.18 18.95
C TYR A 159 0.19 -5.95 18.41
N ALA A 160 1.38 -5.36 18.49
CA ALA A 160 2.64 -5.93 18.00
C ALA A 160 2.60 -6.30 16.50
N CYS A 161 1.99 -5.43 15.69
CA CYS A 161 1.82 -5.62 14.25
C CYS A 161 3.17 -5.72 13.54
N ARG A 162 3.45 -6.89 12.94
CA ARG A 162 4.65 -7.18 12.15
C ARG A 162 4.59 -6.60 10.75
N ASN A 163 3.39 -6.48 10.18
CA ASN A 163 3.21 -5.88 8.85
C ASN A 163 3.32 -4.35 8.83
N ALA A 164 3.72 -3.73 9.95
CA ALA A 164 3.84 -2.29 10.12
C ALA A 164 5.15 -1.94 10.81
N CYS A 165 5.76 -0.82 10.44
CA CYS A 165 6.87 -0.22 11.19
C CYS A 165 6.68 1.29 11.35
N SER A 166 6.99 1.82 12.54
CA SER A 166 7.10 3.26 12.75
C SER A 166 8.37 3.79 12.10
N ILE A 167 8.22 4.85 11.29
CA ILE A 167 9.34 5.57 10.72
C ILE A 167 9.88 6.52 11.78
N THR A 168 11.01 6.14 12.38
CA THR A 168 11.70 6.91 13.42
C THR A 168 12.69 7.91 12.82
N GLU A 169 13.30 8.73 13.65
CA GLU A 169 14.35 9.68 13.23
C GLU A 169 15.48 9.03 12.43
N SER A 170 15.89 7.82 12.82
CA SER A 170 16.92 7.06 12.11
C SER A 170 16.49 6.56 10.73
N LEU A 171 15.17 6.56 10.44
CA LEU A 171 14.57 5.97 9.25
C LEU A 171 14.03 7.01 8.26
N SER A 172 13.85 8.27 8.68
CA SER A 172 13.50 9.37 7.79
C SER A 172 13.75 10.73 8.45
N ARG A 173 14.28 11.67 7.68
CA ARG A 173 14.40 13.09 8.08
C ARG A 173 13.06 13.78 8.32
N PHE A 174 11.97 13.22 7.78
CA PHE A 174 10.61 13.77 7.89
C PHE A 174 9.80 13.19 9.05
N HIS A 175 10.40 12.33 9.89
CA HIS A 175 9.68 11.62 10.96
C HIS A 175 8.89 12.56 11.91
N ASN A 176 9.48 13.70 12.26
CA ASN A 176 8.87 14.70 13.15
C ASN A 176 7.68 15.42 12.55
N GLU A 177 7.51 15.37 11.23
CA GLU A 177 6.42 16.00 10.49
C GLU A 177 5.34 14.98 10.13
N GLU A 178 5.73 13.81 9.64
CA GLU A 178 4.80 12.81 9.10
C GLU A 178 4.31 11.83 10.18
N ARG A 179 5.11 11.58 11.24
CA ARG A 179 4.91 10.49 12.21
C ARG A 179 4.46 9.21 11.50
N GLU A 180 5.20 8.87 10.44
CA GLU A 180 4.77 7.86 9.48
C GLU A 180 4.81 6.46 10.11
N VAL A 181 3.80 5.66 9.79
CA VAL A 181 3.81 4.21 9.93
C VAL A 181 3.69 3.63 8.52
N LEU A 182 4.65 2.80 8.15
CA LEU A 182 4.69 2.15 6.85
C LEU A 182 4.17 0.73 6.97
N LEU A 183 3.14 0.41 6.18
CA LEU A 183 2.60 -0.94 6.05
C LEU A 183 3.19 -1.65 4.83
N ALA A 184 3.48 -2.94 4.99
CA ALA A 184 4.00 -3.78 3.92
C ALA A 184 3.02 -3.87 2.72
N CYS A 185 3.56 -4.08 1.52
CA CYS A 185 2.76 -4.39 0.34
C CYS A 185 1.98 -5.71 0.53
N TYR A 186 0.84 -5.82 -0.16
CA TYR A 186 -0.11 -6.94 0.02
C TYR A 186 -0.49 -7.19 1.48
N SER A 187 -0.56 -6.13 2.28
CA SER A 187 -1.27 -6.17 3.56
C SER A 187 -2.75 -6.41 3.30
N ALA A 188 -3.35 -7.33 4.05
CA ALA A 188 -4.77 -7.67 3.96
C ALA A 188 -5.58 -6.82 4.95
N PHE A 189 -6.69 -6.28 4.48
CA PHE A 189 -7.60 -5.45 5.26
C PHE A 189 -9.00 -6.05 5.25
N ARG A 190 -9.69 -5.90 6.37
CA ARG A 190 -11.15 -6.04 6.47
C ARG A 190 -11.76 -4.65 6.51
N LEU A 191 -12.70 -4.39 5.62
CA LEU A 191 -13.55 -3.20 5.68
C LEU A 191 -14.54 -3.36 6.82
N GLU A 192 -14.53 -2.42 7.77
CA GLU A 192 -15.43 -2.43 8.93
C GLU A 192 -16.59 -1.47 8.73
N ARG A 193 -16.32 -0.30 8.11
CA ARG A 193 -17.34 0.73 7.90
C ARG A 193 -16.97 1.69 6.80
N VAL A 194 -18.00 2.20 6.11
CA VAL A 194 -17.91 3.36 5.22
C VAL A 194 -18.82 4.45 5.78
N GLU A 195 -18.29 5.66 5.95
CA GLU A 195 -19.02 6.82 6.44
C GLU A 195 -18.74 8.05 5.57
N GLN A 196 -19.59 9.06 5.70
CA GLN A 196 -19.39 10.37 5.11
C GLN A 196 -19.23 11.39 6.24
N ASP A 197 -18.10 12.09 6.29
CA ASP A 197 -17.81 13.19 7.21
C ASP A 197 -17.62 14.49 6.42
N GLY A 198 -18.68 15.30 6.37
CA GLY A 198 -18.74 16.47 5.50
C GLY A 198 -18.52 16.08 4.04
N THR A 199 -17.47 16.63 3.41
CA THR A 199 -17.09 16.29 2.02
C THR A 199 -16.11 15.12 1.93
N THR A 200 -15.62 14.60 3.06
CA THR A 200 -14.62 13.53 3.11
C THR A 200 -15.30 12.18 3.34
N LYS A 201 -14.96 11.18 2.52
CA LYS A 201 -15.38 9.80 2.79
C LYS A 201 -14.44 9.17 3.82
N VAL A 202 -14.96 8.43 4.78
CA VAL A 202 -14.16 7.75 5.81
C VAL A 202 -14.32 6.24 5.66
N LEU A 203 -13.21 5.53 5.45
CA LEU A 203 -13.15 4.08 5.39
C LEU A 203 -12.49 3.56 6.67
N SER A 204 -13.26 2.90 7.53
CA SER A 204 -12.73 2.21 8.71
C SER A 204 -12.31 0.80 8.33
N LEU A 205 -11.04 0.48 8.54
CA LEU A 205 -10.40 -0.78 8.16
C LEU A 205 -9.75 -1.43 9.37
N TYR A 206 -9.65 -2.76 9.35
CA TYR A 206 -8.81 -3.53 10.26
C TYR A 206 -7.73 -4.25 9.46
N LEU A 207 -6.46 -4.10 9.86
CA LEU A 207 -5.35 -4.84 9.27
C LEU A 207 -5.33 -6.28 9.80
N ASP A 208 -5.46 -7.26 8.92
CA ASP A 208 -5.51 -8.68 9.25
C ASP A 208 -4.18 -9.36 8.89
N GLU A 209 -3.31 -9.55 9.88
CA GLU A 209 -1.99 -10.14 9.67
C GLU A 209 -2.04 -11.61 9.28
N HIS A 210 -3.02 -12.35 9.78
CA HIS A 210 -3.19 -13.75 9.41
C HIS A 210 -3.52 -13.85 7.92
N LEU A 211 -4.50 -13.08 7.45
CA LEU A 211 -4.85 -13.03 6.03
C LEU A 211 -3.70 -12.49 5.16
N SER A 212 -2.90 -11.57 5.68
CA SER A 212 -1.73 -11.02 4.97
C SER A 212 -0.66 -12.08 4.66
N SER A 213 -0.61 -13.15 5.47
CA SER A 213 0.30 -14.29 5.22
C SER A 213 -0.17 -15.19 4.09
N LEU A 214 -1.46 -15.17 3.74
CA LEU A 214 -2.05 -16.00 2.70
C LEU A 214 -1.81 -15.40 1.30
N ASP A 215 -1.80 -16.24 0.28
CA ASP A 215 -1.70 -15.78 -1.12
C ASP A 215 -3.06 -15.48 -1.75
N THR A 216 -4.15 -15.99 -1.16
CA THR A 216 -5.53 -15.78 -1.63
C THR A 216 -6.46 -15.72 -0.42
N LEU A 217 -7.44 -14.82 -0.47
CA LEU A 217 -8.49 -14.74 0.53
C LEU A 217 -9.61 -15.72 0.17
N ALA A 218 -9.85 -16.72 1.01
CA ALA A 218 -11.02 -17.57 0.84
C ALA A 218 -12.30 -16.71 0.99
N HIS A 219 -13.24 -16.86 0.07
CA HIS A 219 -14.59 -16.35 0.30
C HIS A 219 -15.20 -17.14 1.45
N ASN A 220 -15.85 -16.45 2.40
CA ASN A 220 -16.67 -17.09 3.41
C ASN A 220 -17.80 -17.84 2.68
N GLY A 221 -17.56 -19.10 2.36
CA GLY A 221 -18.45 -19.95 1.59
C GLY A 221 -18.28 -21.43 1.86
N GLU A 222 -17.27 -21.86 2.63
CA GLU A 222 -17.13 -23.24 3.13
C GLU A 222 -16.03 -23.28 4.21
N TRP A 223 -16.44 -23.50 5.47
CA TRP A 223 -15.65 -24.13 6.52
C TRP A 223 -16.41 -25.38 6.95
#